data_AF-A0A927XUE7-F1
#
_entry.id   AF-A0A927XUE7-F1
#
_cell.length_a   1.000
_cell.length_b   1.000
_cell.length_c   1.000
_cell.angle_alpha   90.00
_cell.angle_beta   90.00
_cell.angle_gamma   90.00
#
_symmetry.space_group_name_H-M   'P 1'
#
loop_
_entity.id
_entity.type
_entity.pdbx_description
1 polymer ?
#
loop_
_entity_poly.entity_id
_entity_poly.type
_entity_poly.pdbx_seq_one_letter_code
_entity_poly.pdbx_strand_id
1 'polypeptide(L)'
;MIYLLISTIILTVILFIIYVKGKTKISEEFIPKLNISSDNISICKEMLKIIGNNHTAVENNRDEKSNLSYYNHKKDVIILKVDSSGSSRITQIAHECIHTIQKKTFLKANNLFSNLQIIYFLISLIYIICNEEYELLLLAIELLILVGVVFVKVVIEGDASYRSVNLAKQYLQDKINEKEIEIYIKETSKLIYELMPVYYFNFFSQGIAMIIINIIIALMM
;
A
#
# COMPACT_ATOMS: atom_id res chain seq x y z
N MET A 1 4.81 14.33 28.90
CA MET A 1 3.66 13.65 28.26
C MET A 1 2.82 14.62 27.42
N ILE A 2 2.26 15.69 28.00
CA ILE A 2 1.41 16.67 27.28
C ILE A 2 2.11 17.31 26.07
N TYR A 3 3.38 17.75 26.21
CA TYR A 3 4.13 18.31 25.07
C TYR A 3 4.35 17.31 23.92
N LEU A 4 4.48 16.02 24.23
CA LEU A 4 4.60 14.95 23.24
C LEU A 4 3.27 14.64 22.56
N LEU A 5 2.15 14.70 23.31
CA LEU A 5 0.81 14.61 22.75
C LEU A 5 0.54 15.78 21.78
N ILE A 6 0.88 17.00 22.19
CA ILE A 6 0.71 18.20 21.35
C ILE A 6 1.58 18.08 20.09
N SER A 7 2.85 17.66 20.20
CA SER A 7 3.72 17.52 19.03
C SER A 7 3.27 16.41 18.08
N THR A 8 2.78 15.28 18.60
CA THR A 8 2.22 14.19 17.78
C THR A 8 0.92 14.62 17.08
N ILE A 9 0.02 15.31 17.76
CA ILE A 9 -1.20 15.88 17.15
C ILE A 9 -0.83 16.87 16.03
N ILE A 10 0.11 17.79 16.28
CA ILE A 10 0.56 18.77 15.27
C ILE A 10 1.14 18.06 14.05
N LEU A 11 2.02 17.07 14.25
CA LEU A 11 2.58 16.26 13.15
C LEU A 11 1.48 15.56 12.35
N THR A 12 0.49 15.00 13.03
CA THR A 12 -0.65 14.31 12.41
C THR A 12 -1.50 15.27 11.57
N VAL A 13 -1.74 16.49 12.07
CA VAL A 13 -2.47 17.56 11.33
C VAL A 13 -1.68 18.03 10.11
N ILE A 14 -0.37 18.24 10.25
CA ILE A 14 0.51 18.63 9.11
C ILE A 14 0.46 17.57 8.02
N LEU A 15 0.61 16.30 8.41
CA LEU A 15 0.56 15.19 7.46
C LEU A 15 -0.84 14.99 6.87
N PHE A 16 -1.91 15.24 7.63
CA PHE A 16 -3.28 15.24 7.12
C PHE A 16 -3.51 16.35 6.08
N ILE A 17 -2.97 17.56 6.28
CA ILE A 17 -3.02 18.65 5.29
C ILE A 17 -2.29 18.24 4.01
N ILE A 18 -1.13 17.59 4.12
CA ILE A 18 -0.39 17.04 2.98
C ILE A 18 -1.23 15.98 2.26
N TYR A 19 -1.85 15.06 3.00
CA TYR A 19 -2.75 14.02 2.48
C TYR A 19 -3.94 14.61 1.72
N VAL A 20 -4.64 15.59 2.29
CA VAL A 20 -5.80 16.25 1.65
C VAL A 20 -5.38 16.96 0.36
N LYS A 21 -4.26 17.70 0.38
CA LYS A 21 -3.72 18.36 -0.82
C LYS A 21 -3.32 17.37 -1.91
N GLY A 22 -2.79 16.20 -1.55
CA GLY A 22 -2.49 15.11 -2.47
C GLY A 22 -3.78 14.53 -3.07
N LYS A 23 -4.80 14.32 -2.24
CA LYS A 23 -6.07 13.73 -2.66
C LYS A 23 -6.84 14.58 -3.68
N THR A 24 -6.81 15.91 -3.53
CA THR A 24 -7.55 16.84 -4.41
C THR A 24 -7.00 16.98 -5.82
N LYS A 25 -5.82 16.41 -6.13
CA LYS A 25 -5.22 16.43 -7.48
C LYS A 25 -5.41 15.14 -8.27
N ILE A 26 -5.97 14.09 -7.65
CA ILE A 26 -6.14 12.79 -8.28
C ILE A 26 -7.42 12.82 -9.12
N SER A 27 -7.32 13.21 -10.40
CA SER A 27 -8.35 12.86 -11.37
C SER A 27 -7.83 11.75 -12.28
N GLU A 28 -8.56 10.62 -12.31
CA GLU A 28 -8.35 9.55 -13.30
C GLU A 28 -8.57 10.03 -14.75
N GLU A 29 -9.08 11.26 -14.91
CA GLU A 29 -9.35 11.95 -16.16
C GLU A 29 -8.11 12.09 -17.07
N PHE A 30 -6.90 11.96 -16.51
CA PHE A 30 -5.64 12.12 -17.23
C PHE A 30 -5.06 10.86 -17.88
N ILE A 31 -5.53 9.65 -17.56
CA ILE A 31 -4.99 8.45 -18.22
C ILE A 31 -5.76 8.21 -19.52
N PRO A 32 -5.09 8.20 -20.69
CA PRO A 32 -5.78 7.99 -21.97
C PRO A 32 -6.53 6.66 -21.96
N LYS A 33 -7.79 6.65 -22.41
CA LYS A 33 -8.57 5.40 -22.56
C LYS A 33 -7.89 4.51 -23.60
N LEU A 34 -7.35 3.38 -23.14
CA LEU A 34 -6.78 2.36 -24.01
C LEU A 34 -7.89 1.39 -24.40
N ASN A 35 -8.10 1.21 -25.71
CA ASN A 35 -9.07 0.25 -26.25
C ASN A 35 -8.53 -1.18 -26.20
N ILE A 36 -8.30 -1.69 -24.99
CA ILE A 36 -7.84 -3.07 -24.76
C ILE A 36 -9.05 -3.87 -24.25
N SER A 37 -9.60 -4.71 -25.12
CA SER A 37 -10.79 -5.53 -24.86
C SER A 37 -10.53 -6.78 -24.01
N SER A 38 -9.27 -7.03 -23.64
CA SER A 38 -8.89 -8.21 -22.85
C SER A 38 -9.45 -8.15 -21.43
N ASP A 39 -9.93 -9.30 -20.95
CA ASP A 39 -10.33 -9.50 -19.56
C ASP A 39 -9.13 -9.41 -18.61
N ASN A 40 -9.38 -8.98 -17.36
CA ASN A 40 -8.36 -8.80 -16.32
C ASN A 40 -7.53 -10.07 -16.07
N ILE A 41 -8.14 -11.27 -16.10
CA ILE A 41 -7.41 -12.54 -15.93
C ILE A 41 -6.43 -12.75 -17.09
N SER A 42 -6.85 -12.48 -18.32
CA SER A 42 -5.98 -12.64 -19.50
C SER A 42 -4.77 -11.73 -19.41
N ILE A 43 -5.01 -10.45 -19.08
CA ILE A 43 -3.95 -9.44 -18.89
C ILE A 43 -2.95 -9.93 -17.83
N CYS A 44 -3.45 -10.35 -16.67
CA CYS A 44 -2.62 -10.81 -15.57
C CYS A 44 -1.78 -12.03 -15.96
N LYS A 45 -2.38 -13.03 -16.62
CA LYS A 45 -1.66 -14.23 -17.08
C LYS A 45 -0.58 -13.91 -18.10
N GLU A 46 -0.82 -12.97 -19.02
CA GLU A 46 0.19 -12.51 -19.97
C GLU A 46 1.34 -11.80 -19.26
N MET A 47 1.04 -10.90 -18.32
CA MET A 47 2.06 -10.20 -17.52
C MET A 47 2.90 -11.16 -16.66
N LEU A 48 2.26 -12.15 -16.03
CA LEU A 48 2.97 -13.19 -15.26
C LEU A 48 3.95 -13.96 -16.16
N LYS A 49 3.57 -14.28 -17.40
CA LYS A 49 4.48 -14.89 -18.38
C LYS A 49 5.66 -13.98 -18.73
N ILE A 50 5.43 -12.68 -18.95
CA ILE A 50 6.49 -11.70 -19.24
C ILE A 50 7.55 -11.70 -18.13
N ILE A 51 7.13 -11.78 -16.87
CA ILE A 51 8.05 -11.81 -15.72
C ILE A 51 8.52 -13.22 -15.35
N GLY A 52 8.24 -14.24 -16.17
CA GLY A 52 8.68 -15.62 -15.96
C GLY A 52 7.99 -16.36 -14.81
N ASN A 53 6.83 -15.89 -14.36
CA ASN A 53 6.03 -16.56 -13.33
C ASN A 53 4.94 -17.43 -13.96
N ASN A 54 5.06 -18.75 -13.78
CA ASN A 54 4.12 -19.76 -14.26
C ASN A 54 3.39 -20.52 -13.15
N HIS A 55 3.61 -20.18 -11.89
CA HIS A 55 3.13 -20.95 -10.74
C HIS A 55 2.06 -20.21 -9.94
N THR A 56 2.07 -18.86 -9.93
CA THR A 56 1.03 -18.07 -9.27
C THR A 56 -0.32 -18.25 -9.96
N ALA A 57 -1.33 -18.61 -9.18
CA ALA A 57 -2.70 -18.71 -9.67
C ALA A 57 -3.37 -17.34 -9.76
N VAL A 58 -4.38 -17.22 -10.64
CA VAL A 58 -5.15 -15.99 -10.84
C VAL A 58 -6.63 -16.31 -10.71
N GLU A 59 -7.29 -15.62 -9.78
CA GLU A 59 -8.71 -15.76 -9.50
C GLU A 59 -9.41 -14.40 -9.59
N ASN A 60 -10.69 -14.42 -9.99
CA ASN A 60 -11.55 -13.25 -9.82
C ASN A 60 -12.07 -13.22 -8.39
N ASN A 61 -12.20 -12.01 -7.86
CA ASN A 61 -12.84 -11.79 -6.58
C ASN A 61 -14.31 -12.20 -6.69
N ARG A 62 -14.72 -13.20 -5.90
CA ARG A 62 -16.09 -13.73 -5.90
C ARG A 62 -17.05 -12.86 -5.08
N ASP A 63 -16.50 -11.92 -4.31
CA ASP A 63 -17.29 -10.94 -3.56
C ASP A 63 -17.40 -9.66 -4.39
N GLU A 64 -18.55 -9.46 -5.02
CA GLU A 64 -18.85 -8.27 -5.85
C GLU A 64 -18.74 -6.96 -5.05
N LYS A 65 -18.77 -6.99 -3.72
CA LYS A 65 -18.57 -5.81 -2.86
C LYS A 65 -17.10 -5.49 -2.62
N SER A 66 -16.19 -6.41 -2.93
CA SER A 66 -14.76 -6.26 -2.72
C SER A 66 -14.10 -5.61 -3.94
N ASN A 67 -13.81 -4.32 -3.81
CA ASN A 67 -13.29 -3.49 -4.90
C ASN A 67 -11.77 -3.57 -5.10
N LEU A 68 -11.08 -4.55 -4.52
CA LEU A 68 -9.62 -4.57 -4.44
C LEU A 68 -9.04 -5.79 -5.17
N SER A 69 -8.09 -5.51 -6.07
CA SER A 69 -7.14 -6.51 -6.55
C SER A 69 -6.00 -6.61 -5.54
N TYR A 70 -5.55 -7.82 -5.20
CA TYR A 70 -4.41 -8.03 -4.31
C TYR A 70 -3.73 -9.38 -4.52
N TYR A 71 -2.42 -9.46 -4.26
CA TYR A 71 -1.66 -10.70 -4.18
C TYR A 71 -1.66 -11.32 -2.78
N ASN A 72 -2.11 -12.57 -2.68
CA ASN A 72 -2.01 -13.38 -1.47
C ASN A 72 -0.74 -14.24 -1.48
N HIS A 73 0.33 -13.72 -0.88
CA HIS A 73 1.63 -14.41 -0.80
C HIS A 73 1.61 -15.76 -0.06
N LYS A 74 0.59 -16.05 0.77
CA LYS A 74 0.50 -17.33 1.50
C LYS A 74 -0.04 -18.44 0.61
N LYS A 75 -1.02 -18.11 -0.23
CA LYS A 75 -1.67 -19.05 -1.15
C LYS A 75 -1.05 -19.02 -2.54
N ASP A 76 -0.25 -18.01 -2.82
CA ASP A 76 0.32 -17.72 -4.14
C ASP A 76 -0.76 -17.55 -5.22
N VAL A 77 -1.71 -16.67 -4.89
CA VAL A 77 -2.87 -16.36 -5.74
C VAL A 77 -2.98 -14.85 -5.87
N ILE A 78 -3.13 -14.35 -7.09
CA ILE A 78 -3.62 -12.99 -7.36
C ILE A 78 -5.13 -13.03 -7.43
N ILE A 79 -5.79 -12.19 -6.63
CA ILE A 79 -7.23 -11.99 -6.64
C ILE A 79 -7.49 -10.67 -7.35
N LEU A 80 -8.21 -10.69 -8.47
CA LEU A 80 -8.49 -9.52 -9.30
C LEU A 80 -9.92 -9.01 -9.08
N LYS A 81 -10.09 -7.70 -9.08
CA LYS A 81 -11.41 -7.08 -9.16
C LYS A 81 -12.08 -7.42 -10.49
N VAL A 82 -13.37 -7.75 -10.44
CA VAL A 82 -14.20 -8.13 -11.61
C VAL A 82 -14.36 -6.95 -12.59
N ASP A 83 -14.69 -5.75 -12.08
CA ASP A 83 -14.94 -4.57 -12.91
C ASP A 83 -13.96 -3.43 -12.63
N SER A 84 -12.92 -3.34 -13.44
CA SER A 84 -12.07 -2.15 -13.54
C SER A 84 -12.09 -1.65 -14.97
N SER A 85 -13.08 -0.85 -15.33
CA SER A 85 -13.07 -0.08 -16.57
C SER A 85 -12.18 1.14 -16.38
N GLY A 86 -10.98 1.12 -16.96
CA GLY A 86 -10.04 2.24 -16.86
C GLY A 86 -8.63 1.82 -17.22
N SER A 87 -7.87 2.72 -17.84
CA SER A 87 -6.52 2.40 -18.30
C SER A 87 -5.54 2.21 -17.13
N SER A 88 -5.82 2.76 -15.94
CA SER A 88 -5.08 2.47 -14.69
C SER A 88 -5.06 0.99 -14.32
N ARG A 89 -6.06 0.20 -14.78
CA ARG A 89 -6.15 -1.23 -14.48
C ARG A 89 -4.91 -2.01 -14.89
N ILE A 90 -4.27 -1.63 -15.99
CA ILE A 90 -3.11 -2.36 -16.53
C ILE A 90 -1.94 -2.23 -15.57
N THR A 91 -1.62 -1.01 -15.13
CA THR A 91 -0.59 -0.78 -14.12
C THR A 91 -0.95 -1.36 -12.76
N GLN A 92 -2.22 -1.39 -12.38
CA GLN A 92 -2.66 -2.05 -11.14
C GLN A 92 -2.47 -3.58 -11.19
N ILE A 93 -2.87 -4.23 -12.29
CA ILE A 93 -2.64 -5.67 -12.49
C ILE A 93 -1.14 -5.96 -12.52
N ALA A 94 -0.36 -5.11 -13.19
CA ALA A 94 1.09 -5.23 -13.21
C ALA A 94 1.68 -5.12 -11.79
N HIS A 95 1.18 -4.23 -10.94
CA HIS A 95 1.59 -4.08 -9.55
C HIS A 95 1.38 -5.38 -8.76
N GLU A 96 0.19 -6.00 -8.88
CA GLU A 96 -0.06 -7.29 -8.24
C GLU A 96 0.82 -8.42 -8.81
N CYS A 97 1.10 -8.40 -10.11
CA CYS A 97 2.03 -9.35 -10.72
C CYS A 97 3.45 -9.19 -10.16
N ILE A 98 3.93 -7.96 -9.94
CA ILE A 98 5.27 -7.74 -9.37
C ILE A 98 5.38 -8.32 -7.96
N HIS A 99 4.34 -8.22 -7.13
CA HIS A 99 4.36 -8.80 -5.79
C HIS A 99 4.66 -10.30 -5.77
N THR A 100 4.32 -11.03 -6.83
CA THR A 100 4.55 -12.48 -6.94
C THR A 100 6.03 -12.86 -7.01
N ILE A 101 6.86 -11.99 -7.59
CA ILE A 101 8.30 -12.22 -7.78
C ILE A 101 9.15 -11.44 -6.77
N GLN A 102 8.53 -10.76 -5.81
CA GLN A 102 9.25 -10.06 -4.76
C GLN A 102 9.95 -11.03 -3.81
N LYS A 103 11.07 -10.57 -3.25
CA LYS A 103 11.83 -11.36 -2.28
C LYS A 103 10.95 -11.66 -1.07
N LYS A 104 10.77 -12.95 -0.77
CA LYS A 104 9.99 -13.45 0.39
C LYS A 104 10.47 -12.87 1.72
N THR A 105 11.72 -12.41 1.82
CA THR A 105 12.28 -11.74 3.00
C THR A 105 11.50 -10.47 3.37
N PHE A 106 11.17 -9.62 2.40
CA PHE A 106 10.41 -8.39 2.67
C PHE A 106 8.97 -8.69 3.04
N LEU A 107 8.32 -9.65 2.35
CA LEU A 107 6.96 -10.09 2.70
C LEU A 107 6.88 -10.65 4.13
N LYS A 108 7.87 -11.45 4.54
CA LYS A 108 8.00 -11.94 5.91
C LYS A 108 8.24 -10.81 6.91
N ALA A 109 9.10 -9.84 6.57
CA ALA A 109 9.32 -8.67 7.40
C ALA A 109 8.03 -7.85 7.58
N ASN A 110 7.24 -7.66 6.51
CA ASN A 110 5.97 -6.94 6.60
C ASN A 110 5.01 -7.64 7.57
N ASN A 111 4.84 -8.96 7.42
CA ASN A 111 4.02 -9.75 8.32
C ASN A 111 4.55 -9.71 9.78
N LEU A 112 5.88 -9.74 9.97
CA LEU A 112 6.49 -9.62 11.30
C LEU A 112 6.20 -8.27 11.94
N PHE A 113 6.53 -7.16 11.28
CA PHE A 113 6.37 -5.81 11.83
C PHE A 113 4.91 -5.44 12.06
N SER A 114 3.99 -5.79 11.14
CA SER A 114 2.56 -5.56 11.35
C SER A 114 2.02 -6.32 12.57
N ASN A 115 2.44 -7.58 12.78
CA ASN A 115 2.02 -8.34 13.96
C ASN A 115 2.68 -7.82 15.24
N LEU A 116 3.96 -7.45 15.20
CA LEU A 116 4.66 -6.85 16.33
C LEU A 116 3.98 -5.56 16.78
N GLN A 117 3.53 -4.71 15.85
CA GLN A 117 2.81 -3.48 16.18
C GLN A 117 1.52 -3.75 16.96
N ILE A 118 0.71 -4.70 16.49
CA ILE A 118 -0.56 -5.05 17.16
C ILE A 118 -0.29 -5.68 18.53
N ILE A 119 0.64 -6.63 18.62
CA ILE A 119 0.96 -7.31 19.88
C ILE A 119 1.50 -6.31 20.89
N TYR A 120 2.42 -5.43 20.48
CA TYR A 120 3.02 -4.45 21.38
C TYR A 120 1.98 -3.45 21.87
N PHE A 121 1.10 -2.96 20.99
CA PHE A 121 -0.02 -2.11 21.37
C PHE A 121 -0.91 -2.75 22.45
N LEU A 122 -1.21 -4.04 22.35
CA LEU A 122 -2.00 -4.74 23.36
C LEU A 122 -1.25 -4.88 24.69
N ILE A 123 0.05 -5.18 24.64
CA ILE A 123 0.89 -5.28 25.85
C ILE A 123 1.00 -3.94 26.56
N SER A 124 1.24 -2.86 25.82
CA SER A 124 1.33 -1.51 26.40
C SER A 124 -0.01 -1.06 26.97
N LEU A 125 -1.12 -1.35 26.29
CA LEU A 125 -2.45 -1.08 26.80
C LEU A 125 -2.70 -1.79 28.15
N ILE A 126 -2.39 -3.08 28.25
CA ILE A 126 -2.51 -3.84 29.51
C ILE A 126 -1.60 -3.25 30.59
N TYR A 127 -0.36 -2.88 30.24
CA TYR A 127 0.59 -2.29 31.16
C TYR A 127 0.08 -1.00 31.79
N ILE A 128 -0.48 -0.10 30.97
CA ILE A 128 -1.05 1.18 31.42
C ILE A 128 -2.23 0.92 32.36
N ILE A 129 -3.11 -0.02 32.02
CA ILE A 129 -4.27 -0.36 32.87
C ILE A 129 -3.83 -0.91 34.24
N CYS A 130 -2.76 -1.69 34.29
CA CYS A 130 -2.29 -2.30 35.54
C CYS A 130 -1.43 -1.38 36.41
N ASN A 131 -0.69 -0.46 35.82
CA ASN A 131 0.31 0.36 36.53
C ASN A 131 -0.02 1.86 36.55
N GLU A 132 -1.08 2.29 35.85
CA GLU A 132 -1.51 3.69 35.75
C GLU A 132 -0.45 4.64 35.15
N GLU A 133 0.62 4.08 34.57
CA GLU A 133 1.73 4.86 34.01
C GLU A 133 2.05 4.40 32.58
N TYR A 134 2.33 5.39 31.72
CA TYR A 134 2.87 5.16 30.39
C TYR A 134 4.29 5.70 30.29
N GLU A 135 5.25 4.80 30.47
CA GLU A 135 6.66 5.16 30.52
C GLU A 135 7.18 5.61 29.15
N LEU A 136 8.18 6.50 29.19
CA LEU A 136 8.86 6.97 27.99
C LEU A 136 9.48 5.82 27.18
N LEU A 137 9.92 4.75 27.85
CA LEU A 137 10.47 3.57 27.20
C LEU A 137 9.41 2.84 26.35
N LEU A 138 8.18 2.69 26.86
CA LEU A 138 7.09 2.05 26.11
C LEU A 138 6.78 2.85 24.84
N LEU A 139 6.67 4.17 24.96
CA LEU A 139 6.46 5.07 23.83
C LEU A 139 7.58 5.00 22.80
N ALA A 140 8.85 4.99 23.25
CA ALA A 140 10.00 4.92 22.35
C ALA A 140 10.01 3.61 21.54
N ILE A 141 9.65 2.49 22.16
CA ILE A 141 9.56 1.19 21.48
C ILE A 141 8.40 1.17 20.47
N GLU A 142 7.23 1.72 20.80
CA GLU A 142 6.11 1.82 19.85
C GLU A 142 6.46 2.63 18.61
N LEU A 143 7.13 3.77 18.81
CA LEU A 143 7.63 4.60 17.71
C LEU A 143 8.64 3.85 16.85
N LEU A 144 9.57 3.10 17.45
CA LEU A 144 10.54 2.30 16.71
C LEU A 144 9.86 1.21 15.87
N ILE A 145 8.85 0.53 16.43
CA ILE A 145 8.06 -0.47 15.71
C ILE A 145 7.30 0.20 14.55
N LEU A 146 6.66 1.35 14.77
CA LEU A 146 5.96 2.10 13.73
C LEU A 146 6.89 2.49 12.57
N VAL A 147 8.10 2.99 12.87
CA VAL A 147 9.12 3.29 11.85
C VAL A 147 9.47 2.04 11.05
N GLY A 148 9.63 0.89 11.72
CA GLY A 148 9.86 -0.39 11.06
C GLY A 148 8.72 -0.81 10.13
N VAL A 149 7.46 -0.67 10.57
CA VAL A 149 6.26 -0.95 9.74
C VAL A 149 6.26 -0.07 8.49
N VAL A 150 6.41 1.25 8.66
CA VAL A 150 6.38 2.20 7.53
C VAL A 150 7.54 1.93 6.57
N PHE A 151 8.74 1.70 7.09
CA PHE A 151 9.92 1.41 6.26
C PHE A 151 9.70 0.18 5.37
N VAL A 152 9.25 -0.93 5.95
CA VAL A 152 9.03 -2.16 5.17
C VAL A 152 7.92 -1.98 4.12
N LYS A 153 6.84 -1.27 4.47
CA LYS A 153 5.77 -0.93 3.53
C LYS A 153 6.26 -0.08 2.37
N VAL A 154 7.03 0.97 2.64
CA VAL A 154 7.62 1.83 1.60
C VAL A 154 8.48 1.03 0.63
N VAL A 155 9.30 0.10 1.14
CA VAL A 155 10.15 -0.74 0.29
C VAL A 155 9.32 -1.66 -0.61
N ILE A 156 8.32 -2.36 -0.05
CA ILE A 156 7.51 -3.35 -0.80
C ILE A 156 6.63 -2.67 -1.83
N GLU A 157 5.89 -1.67 -1.41
CA GLU A 157 4.88 -0.98 -2.21
C GLU A 157 5.55 -0.05 -3.24
N GLY A 158 6.68 0.56 -2.85
CA GLY A 158 7.51 1.37 -3.74
C GLY A 158 8.17 0.54 -4.84
N ASP A 159 8.77 -0.61 -4.51
CA ASP A 159 9.35 -1.53 -5.51
C ASP A 159 8.28 -2.02 -6.50
N ALA A 160 7.12 -2.45 -5.99
CA ALA A 160 6.01 -2.91 -6.83
C ALA A 160 5.48 -1.81 -7.74
N SER A 161 5.28 -0.60 -7.20
CA SER A 161 4.78 0.55 -7.95
C SER A 161 5.76 1.04 -9.02
N TYR A 162 7.06 1.03 -8.72
CA TYR A 162 8.07 1.42 -9.71
C TYR A 162 8.16 0.42 -10.87
N ARG A 163 8.17 -0.88 -10.55
CA ARG A 163 8.35 -1.94 -11.57
C ARG A 163 7.07 -2.21 -12.36
N SER A 164 5.89 -1.94 -11.80
CA SER A 164 4.61 -2.14 -12.48
C SER A 164 4.48 -1.29 -13.75
N VAL A 165 5.03 -0.07 -13.75
CA VAL A 165 5.07 0.82 -14.91
C VAL A 165 5.84 0.16 -16.06
N ASN A 166 7.03 -0.40 -15.77
CA ASN A 166 7.85 -1.07 -16.77
C ASN A 166 7.18 -2.34 -17.30
N LEU A 167 6.54 -3.12 -16.43
CA LEU A 167 5.79 -4.31 -16.85
C LEU A 167 4.56 -3.94 -17.69
N ALA A 168 3.83 -2.88 -17.33
CA ALA A 168 2.73 -2.36 -18.13
C ALA A 168 3.22 -1.90 -19.51
N LYS A 169 4.37 -1.22 -19.58
CA LYS A 169 5.02 -0.87 -20.86
C LYS A 169 5.26 -2.11 -21.72
N GLN A 170 5.90 -3.14 -21.18
CA GLN A 170 6.20 -4.38 -21.90
C GLN A 170 4.94 -5.08 -22.40
N TYR A 171 3.90 -5.14 -21.57
CA TYR A 171 2.61 -5.70 -21.95
C TYR A 171 1.94 -4.94 -23.12
N LEU A 172 2.11 -3.61 -23.17
CA LEU A 172 1.48 -2.75 -24.17
C LEU A 172 2.22 -2.67 -25.51
N GLN A 173 3.51 -3.01 -25.55
CA GLN A 173 4.38 -2.85 -26.73
C GLN A 173 3.80 -3.46 -28.02
N ASP A 174 3.16 -4.63 -27.92
CA ASP A 174 2.62 -5.33 -29.09
C ASP A 174 1.11 -5.08 -29.31
N LYS A 175 0.49 -4.17 -28.56
CA LYS A 175 -0.96 -3.97 -28.52
C LYS A 175 -1.41 -2.59 -29.00
N ILE A 176 -0.58 -1.58 -28.83
CA ILE A 176 -0.88 -0.18 -29.15
C ILE A 176 0.37 0.51 -29.71
N ASN A 177 0.21 1.71 -30.29
CA ASN A 177 1.33 2.43 -30.86
C ASN A 177 2.25 3.04 -29.79
N GLU A 178 3.52 3.26 -30.14
CA GLU A 178 4.54 3.76 -29.22
C GLU A 178 4.19 5.11 -28.58
N LYS A 179 3.56 6.02 -29.33
CA LYS A 179 3.14 7.33 -28.81
C LYS A 179 2.10 7.21 -27.70
N GLU A 180 1.12 6.31 -27.85
CA GLU A 180 0.11 6.03 -26.83
C GLU A 180 0.74 5.40 -25.58
N ILE A 181 1.73 4.52 -25.77
CA ILE A 181 2.50 3.93 -24.65
C ILE A 181 3.23 5.04 -23.88
N GLU A 182 3.92 5.94 -24.56
CA GLU A 182 4.65 7.03 -23.90
C GLU A 182 3.73 7.94 -23.08
N ILE A 183 2.58 8.33 -23.63
CA ILE A 183 1.57 9.11 -22.92
C ILE A 183 1.05 8.33 -21.72
N TYR A 184 0.69 7.06 -21.91
CA TYR A 184 0.20 6.20 -20.83
C TYR A 184 1.20 6.09 -19.67
N ILE A 185 2.47 5.82 -19.98
CA ILE A 185 3.54 5.65 -18.99
C ILE A 185 3.80 6.95 -18.24
N LYS A 186 3.80 8.09 -18.94
CA LYS A 186 3.96 9.41 -18.32
C LYS A 186 2.85 9.69 -17.31
N GLU A 187 1.59 9.54 -17.71
CA GLU A 187 0.45 9.87 -16.87
C GLU A 187 0.29 8.88 -15.70
N THR A 188 0.51 7.58 -15.92
CA THR A 188 0.48 6.58 -14.84
C THR A 188 1.62 6.76 -13.84
N SER A 189 2.83 7.07 -14.29
CA SER A 189 3.96 7.34 -13.39
C SER A 189 3.72 8.57 -12.52
N LYS A 190 3.16 9.64 -13.12
CA LYS A 190 2.78 10.85 -12.40
C LYS A 190 1.72 10.55 -11.35
N LEU A 191 0.69 9.80 -11.71
CA LEU A 191 -0.36 9.39 -10.79
C LEU A 191 0.20 8.58 -9.60
N ILE A 192 1.06 7.59 -9.88
CA ILE A 192 1.71 6.78 -8.83
C ILE A 192 2.51 7.67 -7.89
N TYR A 193 3.29 8.62 -8.42
CA TYR A 193 4.09 9.53 -7.63
C TYR A 193 3.24 10.43 -6.72
N GLU A 194 2.08 10.89 -7.19
CA GLU A 194 1.14 11.69 -6.41
C GLU A 194 0.39 10.86 -5.35
N LEU A 195 0.09 9.58 -5.64
CA LEU A 195 -0.61 8.66 -4.73
C LEU A 195 0.28 8.06 -3.64
N MET A 196 1.56 7.87 -3.92
CA MET A 196 2.47 7.15 -3.03
C MET A 196 2.58 7.80 -1.62
N PRO A 197 2.71 9.13 -1.47
CA PRO A 197 2.68 9.78 -0.15
C PRO A 197 1.37 9.59 0.60
N VAL A 198 0.24 9.62 -0.12
CA VAL A 198 -1.12 9.42 0.44
C VAL A 198 -1.23 8.02 1.04
N TYR A 199 -0.71 7.01 0.33
CA TYR A 199 -0.72 5.63 0.78
C TYR A 199 0.19 5.40 2.00
N TYR A 200 1.40 5.97 2.02
CA TYR A 200 2.30 5.87 3.18
C TYR A 200 1.76 6.60 4.41
N PHE A 201 1.10 7.74 4.21
CA PHE A 201 0.42 8.45 5.30
C PHE A 201 -0.69 7.61 5.93
N ASN A 202 -1.43 6.82 5.14
CA ASN A 202 -2.46 5.94 5.69
C ASN A 202 -1.86 4.91 6.67
N PHE A 203 -0.72 4.29 6.35
CA PHE A 203 -0.07 3.35 7.29
C PHE A 203 0.49 4.06 8.53
N PHE A 204 1.12 5.22 8.34
CA PHE A 204 1.66 6.00 9.45
C PHE A 204 0.55 6.44 10.42
N SER A 205 -0.55 6.97 9.90
CA SER A 205 -1.68 7.46 10.71
C SER A 205 -2.35 6.36 11.52
N GLN A 206 -2.46 5.13 11.00
CA GLN A 206 -2.96 3.98 11.75
C GLN A 206 -2.11 3.67 12.99
N GLY A 207 -0.79 3.65 12.86
CA GLY A 207 0.09 3.40 14.00
C GLY A 207 0.17 4.57 14.98
N ILE A 208 0.11 5.82 14.49
CA ILE A 208 -0.01 6.99 15.37
C ILE A 208 -1.30 6.98 16.17
N ALA A 209 -2.42 6.56 15.57
CA ALA A 209 -3.69 6.45 16.29
C ALA A 209 -3.58 5.50 17.50
N MET A 210 -2.90 4.36 17.34
CA MET A 210 -2.64 3.42 18.45
C MET A 210 -1.85 4.07 19.59
N ILE A 211 -0.79 4.82 19.25
CA ILE A 211 0.03 5.54 20.24
C ILE A 211 -0.80 6.61 20.96
N ILE A 212 -1.60 7.39 20.23
CA ILE A 212 -2.48 8.42 20.81
C ILE A 212 -3.48 7.80 21.79
N ILE A 213 -4.06 6.64 21.45
CA ILE A 213 -4.98 5.93 22.35
C ILE A 213 -4.30 5.60 23.67
N ASN A 214 -3.09 5.03 23.63
CA ASN A 214 -2.33 4.70 24.84
C ASN A 214 -2.02 5.95 25.69
N ILE A 215 -1.61 7.05 25.07
CA ILE A 215 -1.35 8.31 25.79
C ILE A 215 -2.63 8.84 26.44
N ILE A 216 -3.77 8.81 25.73
CA ILE A 216 -5.05 9.30 26.29
C ILE A 216 -5.45 8.48 27.51
N ILE A 217 -5.38 7.14 27.42
CA ILE A 217 -5.74 6.26 28.54
C ILE A 217 -4.86 6.53 29.76
N ALA A 218 -3.55 6.65 29.54
CA ALA A 218 -2.60 6.97 30.62
C ALA A 218 -2.80 8.35 31.24
N LEU A 219 -3.46 9.29 30.55
CA LEU A 219 -3.82 10.60 31.12
C LEU A 219 -5.18 10.60 31.84
N MET A 220 -6.01 9.57 31.63
CA MET A 220 -7.34 9.44 32.23
C MET A 220 -7.34 8.62 33.52
N MET A 221 -6.33 7.77 33.72
CA MET A 221 -6.06 7.05 34.96
C MET A 221 -5.26 7.94 35.90
#